data_AF-A0A250JCD0-F1
#
_entry.id   AF-A0A250JCD0-F1
#
_cell.length_a   1.000
_cell.length_b   1.000
_cell.length_c   1.000
_cell.angle_alpha   90.00
_cell.angle_beta   90.00
_cell.angle_gamma   90.00
#
_symmetry.space_group_name_H-M   'P 1'
#
loop_
_entity.id
_entity.type
_entity.pdbx_description
1 polymer ?
#
loop_
_entity_poly.entity_id
_entity_poly.type
_entity_poly.pdbx_seq_one_letter_code
_entity_poly.pdbx_strand_id
1 'polypeptide(L)'
;MPPELMGEPSDGPGEDAPDLPDPLAGFQLRAGTRGPRTTLTKAMIPIIAESLARTGVQRIAAARAGTTEDCLGKWLTKGRDAVARRKSSIYTELLFACEQAWAHRTGFLIGLGERTVVDRHANPRFLTWLLSVTSPKQFTVSREPAAQPHGGALGPAFELVSPEAAAKSVTEKLLRFLEEEDKRGAEPPEEAPPESGEAAPAEGG
;
A
#
# COMPACT_ATOMS: atom_id res chain seq x y z
N MET A 1 -10.26 -27.05 -23.14
CA MET A 1 -9.72 -25.94 -22.33
C MET A 1 -8.83 -25.10 -23.24
N PRO A 2 -9.22 -23.89 -23.67
CA PRO A 2 -8.29 -23.04 -24.41
C PRO A 2 -7.34 -22.33 -23.43
N PRO A 3 -6.02 -22.37 -23.65
CA PRO A 3 -5.04 -21.65 -22.84
C PRO A 3 -4.76 -20.29 -23.49
N GLU A 4 -5.53 -19.25 -23.13
CA GLU A 4 -5.20 -17.86 -23.47
C GLU A 4 -5.36 -16.98 -22.22
N LEU A 5 -4.49 -17.21 -21.24
CA LEU A 5 -4.34 -16.37 -20.04
C LEU A 5 -2.86 -16.20 -19.66
N MET A 6 -2.00 -16.13 -20.68
CA MET A 6 -0.62 -15.67 -20.53
C MET A 6 -0.58 -14.28 -21.17
N GLY A 7 -1.03 -13.27 -20.42
CA GLY A 7 -0.70 -11.90 -20.76
C GLY A 7 0.82 -11.78 -20.77
N GLU A 8 1.37 -11.40 -21.91
CA GLU A 8 2.81 -11.22 -22.08
C GLU A 8 3.35 -10.31 -20.96
N PRO A 9 4.54 -10.61 -20.39
CA PRO A 9 5.19 -9.66 -19.52
C PRO A 9 5.45 -8.39 -20.33
N SER A 10 4.84 -7.27 -19.91
CA SER A 10 5.09 -5.96 -20.49
C SER A 10 6.59 -5.67 -20.46
N ASP A 11 7.26 -5.83 -21.60
CA ASP A 11 8.68 -5.54 -21.79
C ASP A 11 8.91 -4.03 -21.65
N GLY A 12 9.26 -3.62 -20.43
CA GLY A 12 9.82 -2.30 -20.15
C GLY A 12 8.95 -1.10 -20.55
N PRO A 13 9.46 0.13 -20.33
CA PRO A 13 8.89 1.29 -20.97
C PRO A 13 9.10 1.11 -22.48
N GLY A 14 8.01 1.08 -23.26
CA GLY A 14 8.08 0.91 -24.71
C GLY A 14 9.09 1.88 -25.35
N GLU A 15 9.67 1.48 -26.48
CA GLU A 15 10.70 2.23 -27.23
C GLU A 15 10.31 3.67 -27.59
N ASP A 16 9.04 4.06 -27.38
CA ASP A 16 8.50 5.41 -27.51
C ASP A 16 8.51 6.25 -26.20
N ALA A 17 9.19 5.81 -25.15
CA ALA A 17 9.33 6.61 -23.94
C ALA A 17 10.13 7.88 -24.28
N PRO A 18 9.56 9.09 -24.07
CA PRO A 18 10.28 10.32 -24.38
C PRO A 18 11.57 10.37 -23.57
N ASP A 19 12.67 10.73 -24.22
CA ASP A 19 13.97 10.94 -23.59
C ASP A 19 13.78 11.77 -22.32
N LEU A 20 14.04 11.15 -21.16
CA LEU A 20 13.89 11.83 -19.89
C LEU A 20 14.92 12.98 -19.85
N PRO A 21 14.51 14.24 -19.66
CA PRO A 21 15.46 15.33 -19.56
C PRO A 21 16.39 15.09 -18.36
N ASP A 22 17.69 15.38 -18.53
CA ASP A 22 18.68 15.23 -17.46
C ASP A 22 18.20 15.96 -16.20
N PRO A 23 17.97 15.25 -15.07
CA PRO A 23 17.46 15.85 -13.84
C PRO A 23 18.41 16.88 -13.23
N LEU A 24 19.69 16.88 -13.63
CA LEU A 24 20.71 17.82 -13.19
C LEU A 24 21.00 18.91 -14.21
N ALA A 25 20.28 18.97 -15.34
CA ALA A 25 20.45 20.01 -16.33
C ALA A 25 20.22 21.40 -15.70
N GLY A 26 21.29 22.21 -15.64
CA GLY A 26 21.26 23.54 -15.02
C GLY A 26 21.39 23.56 -13.49
N PHE A 27 21.58 22.40 -12.84
CA PHE A 27 21.89 22.36 -11.42
C PHE A 27 23.33 22.83 -11.17
N GLN A 28 23.46 24.01 -10.57
CA GLN A 28 24.74 24.56 -10.15
C GLN A 28 24.64 25.04 -8.71
N LEU A 29 25.36 24.37 -7.81
CA LEU A 29 25.67 24.88 -6.48
C LEU A 29 26.64 26.05 -6.65
N ARG A 30 26.16 27.29 -6.43
CA ARG A 30 27.04 28.47 -6.51
C ARG A 30 28.13 28.36 -5.43
N ALA A 31 29.39 28.57 -5.80
CA ALA A 31 30.46 28.67 -4.83
C ALA A 31 30.16 29.81 -3.85
N GLY A 32 30.26 29.56 -2.53
CA GLY A 32 29.92 30.55 -1.50
C GLY A 32 28.43 30.73 -1.21
N THR A 33 27.56 29.82 -1.67
CA THR A 33 26.13 29.85 -1.29
C THR A 33 26.00 29.87 0.23
N ARG A 34 25.34 30.90 0.78
CA ARG A 34 25.06 30.97 2.21
C ARG A 34 24.29 29.72 2.64
N GLY A 35 24.63 29.20 3.82
CA GLY A 35 23.94 28.04 4.40
C GLY A 35 22.43 28.25 4.52
N PRO A 36 21.68 27.18 4.84
CA PRO A 36 20.23 27.22 4.88
C PRO A 36 19.74 28.29 5.85
N ARG A 37 18.71 29.04 5.42
CA ARG A 37 18.08 30.06 6.27
C ARG A 37 17.36 29.39 7.43
N THR A 38 17.72 29.76 8.65
CA THR A 38 17.10 29.22 9.89
C THR A 38 15.98 30.10 10.44
N THR A 39 15.86 31.34 9.95
CA THR A 39 14.84 32.30 10.35
C THR A 39 13.77 32.43 9.28
N LEU A 40 12.51 32.26 9.67
CA LEU A 40 11.35 32.47 8.80
C LEU A 40 11.15 33.96 8.52
N THR A 41 10.98 34.31 7.24
CA THR A 41 10.61 35.67 6.81
C THR A 41 9.31 35.64 6.02
N LYS A 42 8.55 36.75 6.01
CA LYS A 42 7.22 36.79 5.35
C LYS A 42 7.30 36.49 3.85
N ALA A 43 8.38 36.90 3.20
CA ALA A 43 8.62 36.64 1.78
C ALA A 43 8.77 35.14 1.44
N MET A 44 9.13 34.29 2.41
CA MET A 44 9.28 32.85 2.18
C MET A 44 7.95 32.11 2.13
N ILE A 45 6.92 32.62 2.81
CA ILE A 45 5.61 31.96 2.92
C ILE A 45 4.98 31.68 1.55
N PRO A 46 4.83 32.66 0.63
CA PRO A 46 4.23 32.38 -0.68
C PRO A 46 5.08 31.42 -1.51
N ILE A 47 6.41 31.46 -1.41
CA ILE A 47 7.31 30.54 -2.12
C ILE A 47 7.10 29.09 -1.67
N ILE A 48 7.01 28.89 -0.34
CA ILE A 48 6.77 27.58 0.26
C ILE A 48 5.38 27.07 -0.16
N ALA A 49 4.35 27.90 -0.01
CA ALA A 49 2.97 27.54 -0.32
C ALA A 49 2.79 27.19 -1.80
N GLU A 50 3.32 27.99 -2.72
CA GLU A 50 3.26 27.70 -4.16
C GLU A 50 3.94 26.37 -4.50
N SER A 51 5.13 26.13 -3.94
CA SER A 51 5.88 24.90 -4.17
C SER A 51 5.16 23.67 -3.62
N LEU A 52 4.52 23.79 -2.45
CA LEU A 52 3.69 22.74 -1.86
C LEU A 52 2.44 22.47 -2.69
N ALA A 53 1.76 23.51 -3.16
CA ALA A 53 0.56 23.36 -3.98
C ALA A 53 0.87 22.63 -5.31
N ARG A 54 2.08 22.81 -5.84
CA ARG A 54 2.54 22.16 -7.07
C ARG A 54 3.00 20.73 -6.86
N THR A 55 3.84 20.50 -5.85
CA THR A 55 4.56 19.22 -5.68
C THR A 55 4.01 18.33 -4.57
N GLY A 56 3.44 18.93 -3.53
CA GLY A 56 3.05 18.25 -2.29
C GLY A 56 4.22 17.88 -1.36
N VAL A 57 5.47 18.19 -1.74
CA VAL A 57 6.66 17.71 -1.02
C VAL A 57 7.30 18.82 -0.20
N GLN A 58 7.37 18.63 1.13
CA GLN A 58 7.95 19.61 2.06
C GLN A 58 9.44 19.87 1.78
N ARG A 59 10.21 18.83 1.48
CA ARG A 59 11.63 18.96 1.12
C ARG A 59 11.87 19.90 -0.07
N ILE A 60 11.05 19.79 -1.11
CA ILE A 60 11.16 20.64 -2.32
C ILE A 60 10.79 22.08 -1.98
N ALA A 61 9.71 22.28 -1.23
CA ALA A 61 9.28 23.60 -0.81
C ALA A 61 10.31 24.30 0.09
N ALA A 62 10.91 23.57 1.03
CA ALA A 62 11.97 24.07 1.90
C ALA A 62 13.22 24.46 1.08
N ALA A 63 13.66 23.59 0.17
CA ALA A 63 14.80 23.87 -0.70
C ALA A 63 14.56 25.12 -1.56
N ARG A 64 13.35 25.27 -2.13
CA ARG A 64 12.97 26.44 -2.94
C ARG A 64 12.96 27.75 -2.15
N ALA A 65 12.64 27.68 -0.85
CA ALA A 65 12.73 28.83 0.05
C ALA A 65 14.15 29.06 0.61
N GLY A 66 15.12 28.21 0.25
CA GLY A 66 16.51 28.31 0.72
C GLY A 66 16.69 27.89 2.18
N THR A 67 15.89 26.92 2.65
CA THR A 67 15.96 26.36 4.00
C THR A 67 15.97 24.82 3.96
N THR A 68 16.01 24.17 5.13
CA THR A 68 15.91 22.72 5.27
C THR A 68 14.49 22.30 5.67
N GLU A 69 14.15 21.06 5.35
CA GLU A 69 12.88 20.44 5.76
C GLU A 69 12.72 20.46 7.29
N ASP A 70 13.80 20.23 8.05
CA ASP A 70 13.78 20.32 9.52
C ASP A 70 13.41 21.72 10.03
N CYS A 71 13.92 22.78 9.39
CA CYS A 71 13.59 24.15 9.77
C CYS A 71 12.12 24.44 9.50
N LEU A 72 11.61 24.03 8.33
CA LEU A 72 10.20 24.14 7.98
C LEU A 72 9.32 23.37 8.98
N GLY A 73 9.69 22.13 9.32
CA GLY A 73 9.00 21.32 10.33
C GLY A 73 8.93 22.02 11.68
N LYS A 74 10.04 22.58 12.16
CA LYS A 74 10.08 23.37 13.41
C LYS A 74 9.19 24.61 13.36
N TRP A 75 9.13 25.32 12.23
CA TRP A 75 8.26 26.48 12.06
C TRP A 75 6.78 26.10 12.07
N LEU A 76 6.42 24.98 11.43
CA LEU A 76 5.06 24.46 11.45
C LEU A 76 4.63 24.03 12.85
N THR A 77 5.51 23.37 13.62
CA THR A 77 5.25 23.04 15.02
C THR A 77 5.01 24.30 15.85
N LYS A 78 5.85 25.32 15.72
CA LYS A 78 5.64 26.63 16.37
C LYS A 78 4.30 27.28 15.96
N GLY A 79 3.89 27.12 14.70
CA GLY A 79 2.59 27.57 14.21
C GLY A 79 1.44 26.86 14.93
N ARG A 80 1.50 25.53 15.05
CA ARG A 80 0.49 24.74 15.77
C ARG A 80 0.42 25.12 17.26
N ASP A 81 1.57 25.31 17.90
CA ASP A 81 1.64 25.76 19.30
C ASP A 81 1.02 27.15 19.48
N ALA A 82 1.25 28.07 18.53
CA ALA A 82 0.66 29.40 18.55
C ALA A 82 -0.86 29.36 18.35
N VAL A 83 -1.36 28.51 17.45
CA VAL A 83 -2.81 28.27 17.27
C VAL A 83 -3.44 27.72 18.55
N ALA A 84 -2.81 26.72 19.18
CA ALA A 84 -3.29 26.14 20.45
C ALA A 84 -3.41 27.20 21.57
N ARG A 85 -2.48 28.17 21.58
CA ARG A 85 -2.48 29.31 22.52
C ARG A 85 -3.35 30.49 22.05
N ARG A 86 -4.07 30.36 20.94
CA ARG A 86 -4.89 31.41 20.31
C ARG A 86 -4.12 32.70 20.01
N LYS A 87 -2.84 32.58 19.63
CA LYS A 87 -1.98 33.72 19.28
C LYS A 87 -1.74 33.76 17.77
N SER A 88 -1.84 34.95 17.19
CA SER A 88 -1.42 35.20 15.82
C SER A 88 0.09 35.43 15.76
N SER A 89 0.76 34.80 14.80
CA SER A 89 2.18 35.02 14.50
C SER A 89 2.50 34.71 13.04
N ILE A 90 3.70 35.05 12.60
CA ILE A 90 4.19 34.66 11.27
C ILE A 90 4.16 33.13 11.05
N TYR A 91 4.33 32.34 12.11
CA TYR A 91 4.27 30.89 12.04
C TYR A 91 2.83 30.37 11.84
N THR A 92 1.82 31.08 12.35
CA THR A 92 0.42 30.74 12.07
C THR A 92 0.06 31.11 10.63
N GLU A 93 0.52 32.26 10.13
CA GLU A 93 0.38 32.63 8.70
C GLU A 93 0.96 31.54 7.78
N LEU A 94 2.19 31.08 8.08
CA LEU A 94 2.82 29.97 7.35
C LEU A 94 2.01 28.68 7.42
N LEU A 95 1.56 28.30 8.62
CA LEU A 95 0.77 27.08 8.82
C LEU A 95 -0.49 27.10 7.95
N PHE A 96 -1.27 28.18 8.00
CA PHE A 96 -2.48 28.30 7.19
C PHE A 96 -2.19 28.27 5.69
N ALA A 97 -1.12 28.92 5.24
CA ALA A 97 -0.73 28.89 3.83
C ALA A 97 -0.34 27.46 3.37
N CYS A 98 0.36 26.69 4.21
CA CYS A 98 0.70 25.30 3.92
C CYS A 98 -0.54 24.39 3.90
N GLU A 99 -1.47 24.54 4.83
CA GLU A 99 -2.73 23.76 4.86
C GLU A 99 -3.57 24.03 3.61
N GLN A 100 -3.68 25.31 3.18
CA GLN A 100 -4.35 25.67 1.93
C GLN A 100 -3.65 25.06 0.71
N ALA A 101 -2.32 25.08 0.68
CA ALA A 101 -1.53 24.50 -0.41
C ALA A 101 -1.71 22.98 -0.50
N TRP A 102 -1.73 22.27 0.62
CA TRP A 102 -2.00 20.83 0.65
C TRP A 102 -3.41 20.52 0.19
N ALA A 103 -4.42 21.25 0.69
CA ALA A 103 -5.79 21.09 0.26
C ALA A 103 -5.95 21.30 -1.27
N HIS A 104 -5.30 22.34 -1.80
CA HIS A 104 -5.27 22.59 -3.25
C HIS A 104 -4.64 21.43 -4.03
N ARG A 105 -3.49 20.92 -3.56
CA ARG A 105 -2.80 19.79 -4.21
C ARG A 105 -3.66 18.53 -4.18
N THR A 106 -4.31 18.23 -3.06
CA THR A 106 -5.22 17.09 -2.94
C THR A 106 -6.42 17.24 -3.88
N GLY A 107 -7.04 18.42 -3.94
CA GLY A 107 -8.13 18.70 -4.88
C GLY A 107 -7.71 18.52 -6.34
N PHE A 108 -6.52 18.98 -6.70
CA PHE A 108 -5.95 18.75 -8.04
C PHE A 108 -5.78 17.25 -8.34
N LEU A 109 -5.27 16.46 -7.38
CA LEU A 109 -5.07 15.02 -7.56
C LEU A 109 -6.40 14.27 -7.69
N ILE A 110 -7.43 14.66 -6.95
CA ILE A 110 -8.79 14.12 -7.08
C ILE A 110 -9.31 14.39 -8.49
N GLY A 111 -9.27 15.65 -8.94
CA GLY A 111 -9.73 16.02 -10.28
C GLY A 111 -8.93 15.34 -11.40
N LEU A 112 -7.64 15.08 -11.18
CA LEU A 112 -6.83 14.27 -12.10
C LEU A 112 -7.33 12.81 -12.10
N GLY A 113 -7.60 12.23 -10.93
CA GLY A 113 -8.17 10.90 -10.78
C GLY A 113 -9.49 10.73 -11.54
N GLU A 114 -10.41 11.69 -11.40
CA GLU A 114 -11.69 11.69 -12.13
C GLU A 114 -11.50 11.67 -13.65
N ARG A 115 -10.52 12.42 -14.17
CA ARG A 115 -10.21 12.42 -15.61
C ARG A 115 -9.63 11.08 -16.08
N THR A 116 -8.85 10.40 -15.24
CA THR A 116 -8.29 9.08 -15.58
C THR A 116 -9.33 7.98 -15.65
N VAL A 117 -10.54 8.17 -15.10
CA VAL A 117 -11.64 7.20 -15.24
C VAL A 117 -12.15 7.14 -16.68
N VAL A 118 -12.08 8.26 -17.41
CA VAL A 118 -12.59 8.37 -18.78
C VAL A 118 -11.50 8.07 -19.82
N ASP A 119 -10.23 8.24 -19.45
CA ASP A 119 -9.08 8.00 -20.33
C ASP A 119 -8.58 6.55 -20.24
N ARG A 120 -8.66 5.81 -21.35
CA ARG A 120 -8.19 4.42 -21.45
C ARG A 120 -6.67 4.28 -21.28
N HIS A 121 -5.90 5.33 -21.57
CA HIS A 121 -4.44 5.30 -21.49
C HIS A 121 -3.91 5.74 -20.12
N ALA A 122 -4.77 6.27 -19.27
CA ALA A 122 -4.37 6.67 -17.93
C ALA A 122 -4.24 5.45 -17.00
N ASN A 123 -3.27 5.50 -16.10
CA ASN A 123 -3.11 4.48 -15.06
C ASN A 123 -3.79 4.95 -13.75
N PRO A 124 -5.06 4.58 -13.50
CA PRO A 124 -5.77 5.00 -12.29
C PRO A 124 -5.12 4.43 -11.02
N ARG A 125 -4.45 3.27 -11.11
CA ARG A 125 -3.80 2.63 -9.95
C ARG A 125 -2.68 3.49 -9.37
N PHE A 126 -1.93 4.18 -10.23
CA PHE A 126 -0.87 5.09 -9.77
C PHE A 126 -1.44 6.26 -8.95
N LEU A 127 -2.53 6.87 -9.40
CA LEU A 127 -3.16 7.99 -8.69
C LEU A 127 -3.82 7.54 -7.38
N THR A 128 -4.51 6.40 -7.38
CA THR A 128 -5.05 5.80 -6.15
C THR A 128 -3.94 5.50 -5.16
N TRP A 129 -2.84 4.90 -5.61
CA TRP A 129 -1.66 4.66 -4.76
C TRP A 129 -1.10 5.98 -4.20
N LEU A 130 -0.89 6.99 -5.04
CA LEU A 130 -0.35 8.29 -4.62
C LEU A 130 -1.23 8.95 -3.56
N LEU A 131 -2.55 8.97 -3.77
CA LEU A 131 -3.51 9.51 -2.80
C LEU A 131 -3.52 8.70 -1.49
N SER A 132 -3.43 7.37 -1.57
CA SER A 132 -3.38 6.48 -0.40
C SER A 132 -2.13 6.68 0.46
N VAL A 133 -0.98 6.98 -0.16
CA VAL A 133 0.28 7.23 0.55
C VAL A 133 0.33 8.65 1.12
N THR A 134 -0.18 9.64 0.39
CA THR A 134 -0.11 11.06 0.79
C THR A 134 -1.15 11.43 1.85
N SER A 135 -2.36 10.87 1.76
CA SER A 135 -3.46 11.13 2.69
C SER A 135 -4.17 9.82 3.08
N PRO A 136 -3.48 8.89 3.78
CA PRO A 136 -4.01 7.56 4.06
C PRO A 136 -5.34 7.61 4.80
N LYS A 137 -5.49 8.50 5.79
CA LYS A 137 -6.72 8.64 6.57
C LYS A 137 -7.97 8.96 5.72
N GLN A 138 -7.79 9.54 4.54
CA GLN A 138 -8.88 9.98 3.66
C GLN A 138 -9.08 9.04 2.47
N PHE A 139 -8.03 8.34 2.03
CA PHE A 139 -8.04 7.58 0.79
C PHE A 139 -7.68 6.09 0.95
N THR A 140 -7.53 5.58 2.18
CA THR A 140 -7.50 4.15 2.44
C THR A 140 -8.80 3.70 3.08
N VAL A 141 -9.29 2.52 2.67
CA VAL A 141 -10.36 1.85 3.39
C VAL A 141 -9.76 1.31 4.68
N SER A 142 -10.41 1.61 5.81
CA SER A 142 -10.04 0.98 7.08
C SER A 142 -10.22 -0.52 6.92
N ARG A 143 -9.11 -1.27 6.97
CA ARG A 143 -9.18 -2.73 7.00
C ARG A 143 -9.93 -3.07 8.29
N GLU A 144 -11.05 -3.79 8.19
CA GLU A 144 -11.65 -4.37 9.39
C GLU A 144 -10.52 -5.10 10.13
N PRO A 145 -10.29 -4.83 11.42
CA PRO A 145 -9.40 -5.66 12.19
C PRO A 145 -10.03 -7.06 12.11
N ALA A 146 -9.38 -7.98 11.39
CA ALA A 146 -9.75 -9.39 11.44
C ALA A 146 -9.89 -9.72 12.92
N ALA A 147 -11.10 -10.13 13.32
CA ALA A 147 -11.49 -10.31 14.71
C ALA A 147 -10.32 -10.98 15.44
N GLN A 148 -9.66 -10.24 16.33
CA GLN A 148 -8.53 -10.79 17.07
C GLN A 148 -9.09 -11.97 17.87
N PRO A 149 -8.67 -13.22 17.61
CA PRO A 149 -8.85 -14.24 18.63
C PRO A 149 -8.04 -13.75 19.83
N HIS A 150 -8.65 -13.81 21.00
CA HIS A 150 -8.08 -13.23 22.21
C HIS A 150 -6.63 -13.68 22.42
N GLY A 151 -5.71 -12.72 22.42
CA GLY A 151 -4.33 -12.89 22.90
C GLY A 151 -3.27 -12.96 21.82
N GLY A 152 -2.33 -12.00 21.88
CA GLY A 152 -1.04 -12.10 21.21
C GLY A 152 -0.97 -11.37 19.87
N ALA A 153 -0.38 -10.18 19.89
CA ALA A 153 -0.01 -9.44 18.71
C ALA A 153 0.94 -10.26 17.84
N LEU A 154 0.49 -10.68 16.65
CA LEU A 154 1.22 -10.81 15.40
C LEU A 154 0.18 -11.12 14.31
N GLY A 155 0.23 -10.42 13.18
CA GLY A 155 -0.75 -10.53 12.09
C GLY A 155 -0.77 -11.90 11.40
N PRO A 156 -1.63 -12.10 10.40
CA PRO A 156 -2.11 -13.40 9.90
C PRO A 156 -1.08 -14.18 9.04
N ALA A 157 0.20 -13.84 9.09
CA ALA A 157 1.20 -14.45 8.20
C ALA A 157 1.90 -15.68 8.79
N PHE A 158 1.84 -15.89 10.11
CA PHE A 158 2.44 -17.06 10.75
C PHE A 158 1.58 -17.45 11.96
N GLU A 159 0.84 -18.55 11.85
CA GLU A 159 0.34 -19.22 13.05
C GLU A 159 1.56 -19.66 13.87
N LEU A 160 1.78 -18.98 14.99
CA LEU A 160 2.73 -19.41 16.02
C LEU A 160 2.16 -20.68 16.67
N VAL A 161 2.36 -21.82 16.02
CA VAL A 161 2.12 -23.13 16.63
C VAL A 161 3.08 -23.26 17.81
N SER A 162 2.55 -23.38 19.02
CA SER A 162 3.40 -23.61 20.19
C SER A 162 4.14 -24.95 20.04
N PRO A 163 5.35 -25.08 20.61
CA PRO A 163 6.09 -26.35 20.55
C PRO A 163 5.27 -27.55 21.02
N GLU A 164 4.39 -27.34 22.00
CA GLU A 164 3.47 -28.36 22.51
C GLU A 164 2.36 -28.73 21.51
N ALA A 165 1.83 -27.77 20.76
CA ALA A 165 0.83 -28.02 19.72
C ALA A 165 1.44 -28.75 18.51
N ALA A 166 2.69 -28.41 18.15
CA ALA A 166 3.44 -29.12 17.11
C ALA A 166 3.71 -30.57 17.53
N ALA A 167 4.12 -30.80 18.78
CA ALA A 167 4.35 -32.15 19.31
C ALA A 167 3.08 -33.01 19.28
N LYS A 168 1.93 -32.47 19.71
CA LYS A 168 0.65 -33.18 19.65
C LYS A 168 0.26 -33.55 18.22
N SER A 169 0.40 -32.63 17.28
CA SER A 169 0.09 -32.90 15.86
C SER A 169 0.98 -33.98 15.25
N VAL A 170 2.27 -34.00 15.60
CA VAL A 170 3.20 -35.05 15.16
C VAL A 170 2.83 -36.40 15.78
N THR A 171 2.48 -36.42 17.06
CA THR A 171 2.11 -37.64 17.78
C THR A 171 0.83 -38.25 17.20
N GLU A 172 -0.17 -37.42 16.92
CA GLU A 172 -1.45 -37.83 16.33
C GLU A 172 -1.28 -38.37 14.90
N LYS A 173 -0.40 -37.75 14.10
CA LYS A 173 -0.05 -38.24 12.75
C LYS A 173 0.71 -39.57 12.80
N LEU A 174 1.61 -39.75 13.77
CA LEU A 174 2.33 -41.01 13.96
C LEU A 174 1.39 -42.14 14.39
N LEU A 175 0.46 -41.88 15.30
CA LEU A 175 -0.55 -42.85 15.72
C LEU A 175 -1.43 -43.26 14.55
N ARG A 176 -1.91 -42.29 13.76
CA ARG A 176 -2.71 -42.57 12.57
C ARG A 176 -1.94 -43.38 11.52
N PHE A 177 -0.66 -43.11 11.33
CA PHE A 177 0.18 -43.89 10.41
C PHE A 177 0.33 -45.34 10.86
N LEU A 178 0.53 -45.58 12.15
CA LEU A 178 0.61 -46.94 12.70
C LEU A 178 -0.73 -47.68 12.57
N GLU A 179 -1.85 -47.01 12.83
CA GLU A 179 -3.18 -47.59 12.63
C GLU A 179 -3.47 -47.92 11.15
N GLU A 180 -2.98 -47.11 10.22
CA GLU A 180 -3.11 -47.35 8.78
C GLU A 180 -2.19 -48.49 8.30
N GLU A 181 -0.99 -48.63 8.86
CA GLU A 181 -0.08 -49.77 8.61
C GLU A 181 -0.64 -51.09 9.17
N ASP A 182 -1.19 -51.09 10.40
CA ASP A 182 -1.83 -52.27 11.00
C ASP A 182 -3.05 -52.72 10.18
N LYS A 183 -3.84 -51.77 9.66
CA LYS A 183 -4.96 -52.08 8.75
C LYS A 183 -4.50 -52.58 7.39
N ARG A 184 -3.32 -52.17 6.92
CA ARG A 184 -2.75 -52.59 5.63
C ARG A 184 -2.08 -53.97 5.71
N GLY A 185 -1.66 -54.40 6.89
CA GLY A 185 -1.16 -55.75 7.18
C GLY A 185 -2.25 -56.80 7.43
N ALA A 186 -3.50 -56.40 7.64
CA ALA A 186 -4.63 -57.32 7.74
C ALA A 186 -5.06 -57.79 6.34
N GLU A 187 -4.90 -59.08 6.05
CA GLU A 187 -5.38 -59.70 4.80
C GLU A 187 -6.88 -59.43 4.59
N PRO A 188 -7.31 -59.07 3.37
CA PRO A 188 -8.72 -58.90 3.07
C PRO A 188 -9.46 -60.24 3.17
N PRO A 189 -10.69 -60.28 3.73
CA PRO A 189 -11.50 -61.49 3.73
C PRO A 189 -11.84 -61.90 2.28
N GLU A 190 -11.72 -63.20 2.01
CA GLU A 190 -11.97 -63.84 0.71
C GLU A 190 -13.45 -63.64 0.30
N GLU A 191 -13.71 -62.72 -0.65
CA GLU A 191 -15.04 -62.54 -1.26
C GLU A 191 -15.34 -63.70 -2.22
N ALA A 192 -16.34 -64.51 -1.87
CA ALA A 192 -16.94 -65.48 -2.78
C ALA A 192 -17.63 -64.75 -3.96
N PRO A 193 -17.52 -65.25 -5.20
CA PRO A 193 -17.99 -64.54 -6.39
C PRO A 193 -19.53 -64.44 -6.46
N PRO A 194 -20.09 -63.35 -7.01
CA PRO A 194 -21.53 -63.15 -7.13
C PRO A 194 -22.15 -64.04 -8.22
N GLU A 195 -23.26 -64.71 -7.88
CA GLU A 195 -24.11 -65.40 -8.85
C GLU A 195 -24.68 -64.42 -9.89
N SER A 196 -24.45 -64.73 -11.15
CA SER A 196 -25.07 -64.08 -12.32
C SER A 196 -26.17 -64.99 -12.86
N GLY A 197 -27.31 -64.40 -13.26
CA GLY A 197 -28.40 -65.07 -13.98
C GLY A 197 -29.73 -64.35 -13.75
N GLU A 198 -30.07 -63.30 -14.51
CA GLU A 198 -30.55 -63.29 -15.91
C GLU A 198 -32.03 -63.70 -16.08
N ALA A 199 -32.72 -62.90 -16.90
CA ALA A 199 -33.98 -63.13 -17.61
C ALA A 199 -35.32 -62.94 -16.86
N ALA A 200 -35.90 -61.77 -17.10
CA ALA A 200 -37.35 -61.58 -17.19
C ALA A 200 -37.94 -62.43 -18.34
N PRO A 201 -39.24 -62.75 -18.28
CA PRO A 201 -40.05 -62.72 -19.47
C PRO A 201 -41.23 -61.76 -19.32
N ALA A 202 -41.42 -60.96 -20.36
CA ALA A 202 -42.70 -60.36 -20.69
C ALA A 202 -43.48 -61.38 -21.56
N GLU A 203 -44.73 -61.65 -21.22
CA GLU A 203 -45.72 -62.15 -22.19
C GLU A 203 -47.06 -61.47 -21.94
N GLY A 204 -47.61 -60.96 -23.04
CA GLY A 204 -49.00 -60.58 -23.19
C GLY A 204 -49.34 -60.64 -24.68
N GLY A 205 -50.41 -61.36 -25.03
CA GLY A 205 -51.08 -61.31 -26.34
C GLY A 205 -50.77 -62.48 -27.27
#